data_AF-C4YHM2-F1
#
_entry.id   AF-C4YHM2-F1
#
_cell.length_a   1.000
_cell.length_b   1.000
_cell.length_c   1.000
_cell.angle_alpha   90.00
_cell.angle_beta   90.00
_cell.angle_gamma   90.00
#
_symmetry.space_group_name_H-M   'P 1'
#
loop_
_entity.id
_entity.type
_entity.pdbx_description
1 polymer ?
#
loop_
_entity_poly.entity_id
_entity_poly.type
_entity_poly.pdbx_seq_one_letter_code
_entity_poly.pdbx_strand_id
1 'polypeptide(L)'
;MLMYTILIPSLLYIALTIASSELLNSIQGTWQSQSERVITGPTFFDPQKELLEEPKLPGISYSFKNGYWESAQYIVMGNNRNHQCPQAMLIWQHGKYNLKRGKLVLIPNRNDGRQLISDPCLDNGKSEYKRFHNGETLEVDIRFDGYFGNWKLVLVDYLTGKKKQPMWLTSRNATMLPTGTITSTKRKYVKKE
;
A
#
# COMPACT_ATOMS: atom_id res chain seq x y z
N MET A 1 9.95 -40.33 34.91
CA MET A 1 10.74 -39.63 33.87
C MET A 1 9.95 -39.54 32.56
N LEU A 2 8.77 -38.91 32.57
CA LEU A 2 7.87 -38.82 31.39
C LEU A 2 7.11 -37.47 31.30
N MET A 3 7.39 -36.49 32.17
CA MET A 3 6.72 -35.18 32.15
C MET A 3 7.48 -34.09 31.38
N TYR A 4 8.73 -34.32 30.98
CA TYR A 4 9.52 -33.31 30.26
C TYR A 4 9.24 -33.23 28.75
N THR A 5 8.64 -34.27 28.15
CA THR A 5 8.40 -34.33 26.70
C THR A 5 7.14 -33.58 26.25
N ILE A 6 6.21 -33.26 27.17
CA ILE A 6 4.97 -32.53 26.87
C ILE A 6 5.14 -31.00 27.07
N LEU A 7 6.04 -30.59 27.97
CA LEU A 7 6.31 -29.17 28.27
C LEU A 7 7.06 -28.45 27.14
N ILE A 8 8.00 -29.13 26.47
CA ILE A 8 8.82 -28.57 25.38
C ILE A 8 7.99 -28.20 24.12
N PRO A 9 7.09 -29.06 23.58
CA PRO A 9 6.29 -28.69 22.42
C PRO A 9 5.27 -27.58 22.72
N SER A 10 4.77 -27.50 23.97
CA SER A 10 3.86 -26.45 24.44
C SER A 10 4.54 -25.07 24.48
N LEU A 11 5.74 -24.98 25.09
CA LEU A 11 6.53 -23.76 25.14
C LEU A 11 6.96 -23.27 23.74
N LEU A 12 7.32 -24.19 22.85
CA LEU A 12 7.70 -23.85 21.47
C LEU A 12 6.51 -23.30 20.67
N TYR A 13 5.31 -23.83 20.90
CA TYR A 13 4.08 -23.34 20.25
C TYR A 13 3.72 -21.94 20.73
N ILE A 14 3.84 -21.67 22.03
CA ILE A 14 3.59 -20.36 22.65
C ILE A 14 4.60 -19.31 22.13
N ALA A 15 5.89 -19.66 22.03
CA ALA A 15 6.89 -18.73 21.48
C ALA A 15 6.61 -18.38 20.01
N LEU A 16 6.16 -19.35 19.20
CA LEU A 16 5.81 -19.11 17.79
C LEU A 16 4.61 -18.19 17.62
N THR A 17 3.57 -18.34 18.47
CA THR A 17 2.38 -17.48 18.39
C THR A 17 2.72 -16.04 18.78
N ILE A 18 3.49 -15.82 19.85
CA ILE A 18 3.94 -14.49 20.30
C ILE A 18 4.71 -13.75 19.20
N ALA A 19 5.74 -14.38 18.61
CA ALA A 19 6.57 -13.75 17.57
C ALA A 19 5.75 -13.32 16.32
N SER A 20 4.72 -14.10 15.94
CA SER A 20 3.84 -13.73 14.83
C SER A 20 2.93 -12.54 15.15
N SER A 21 2.44 -12.45 16.39
CA SER A 21 1.60 -11.35 16.85
C SER A 21 2.36 -10.03 16.98
N GLU A 22 3.63 -10.07 17.39
CA GLU A 22 4.48 -8.89 17.52
C GLU A 22 4.73 -8.23 16.16
N LEU A 23 4.95 -9.02 15.11
CA LEU A 23 5.15 -8.50 13.75
C LEU A 23 3.85 -7.92 13.14
N LEU A 24 2.71 -8.55 13.39
CA LEU A 24 1.41 -8.03 12.96
C LEU A 24 1.07 -6.71 13.67
N ASN A 25 1.38 -6.60 14.96
CA ASN A 25 1.24 -5.35 15.72
C ASN A 25 2.26 -4.30 15.26
N SER A 26 3.46 -4.69 14.82
CA SER A 26 4.51 -3.73 14.46
C SER A 26 4.28 -3.05 13.11
N ILE A 27 3.69 -3.74 12.12
CA ILE A 27 3.36 -3.16 10.81
C ILE A 27 2.13 -2.25 10.85
N GLN A 28 1.31 -2.33 11.91
CA GLN A 28 0.09 -1.54 12.01
C GLN A 28 0.39 -0.04 12.04
N GLY A 29 -0.35 0.70 11.21
CA GLY A 29 -0.20 2.13 11.02
C GLY A 29 -0.14 2.56 9.56
N THR A 30 0.07 3.84 9.35
CA THR A 30 0.35 4.48 8.06
C THR A 30 1.84 4.74 7.93
N TRP A 31 2.40 4.31 6.81
CA TRP A 31 3.79 4.44 6.44
C TRP A 31 3.89 5.26 5.17
N GLN A 32 4.74 6.27 5.17
CA GLN A 32 4.85 7.21 4.07
C GLN A 32 6.30 7.45 3.67
N SER A 33 6.56 7.61 2.38
CA SER A 33 7.88 8.02 1.89
C SER A 33 8.21 9.46 2.31
N GLN A 34 9.50 9.80 2.30
CA GLN A 34 10.02 11.08 2.82
C GLN A 34 9.45 12.36 2.17
N SER A 35 8.78 12.28 1.02
CA SER A 35 8.12 13.47 0.46
C SER A 35 6.98 13.98 1.34
N GLU A 36 6.42 13.14 2.21
CA GLU A 36 5.32 13.47 3.12
C GLU A 36 4.06 14.04 2.41
N ARG A 37 3.97 13.90 1.08
CA ARG A 37 2.82 14.39 0.29
C ARG A 37 1.82 13.31 -0.10
N VAL A 38 2.28 12.09 -0.36
CA VAL A 38 1.40 10.97 -0.76
C VAL A 38 0.95 10.22 0.48
N ILE A 39 -0.32 10.34 0.88
CA ILE A 39 -0.87 9.61 2.03
C ILE A 39 -2.13 8.87 1.61
N THR A 40 -2.33 7.67 2.14
CA THR A 40 -3.57 6.88 1.94
C THR A 40 -4.77 7.58 2.57
N GLY A 41 -5.97 7.24 2.11
CA GLY A 41 -7.25 7.76 2.60
C GLY A 41 -7.94 8.70 1.60
N PRO A 42 -8.95 9.45 2.07
CA PRO A 42 -9.80 10.29 1.23
C PRO A 42 -9.07 11.48 0.59
N THR A 43 -7.86 11.80 1.06
CA THR A 43 -7.02 12.86 0.48
C THR A 43 -6.34 12.46 -0.81
N PHE A 44 -6.27 11.16 -1.13
CA PHE A 44 -5.67 10.64 -2.35
C PHE A 44 -6.71 10.08 -3.32
N PHE A 45 -7.75 9.44 -2.80
CA PHE A 45 -8.86 8.95 -3.62
C PHE A 45 -10.20 9.35 -3.02
N ASP A 46 -11.05 10.01 -3.81
CA ASP A 46 -12.44 10.32 -3.49
C ASP A 46 -13.36 9.31 -4.22
N PRO A 47 -13.93 8.32 -3.50
CA PRO A 47 -14.79 7.31 -4.13
C PRO A 47 -16.15 7.85 -4.57
N GLN A 48 -16.62 8.97 -4.01
CA GLN A 48 -17.90 9.57 -4.41
C GLN A 48 -17.78 10.26 -5.76
N LYS A 49 -16.64 10.91 -6.01
CA LYS A 49 -16.35 11.59 -7.28
C LYS A 49 -15.61 10.71 -8.29
N GLU A 50 -15.14 9.53 -7.89
CA GLU A 50 -14.27 8.67 -8.70
C GLU A 50 -13.03 9.46 -9.18
N LEU A 51 -12.37 10.14 -8.23
CA LEU A 51 -11.28 11.07 -8.50
C LEU A 51 -10.04 10.69 -7.70
N LEU A 52 -8.90 10.59 -8.40
CA LEU A 52 -7.57 10.53 -7.78
C LEU A 52 -7.02 11.95 -7.69
N GLU A 53 -6.75 12.39 -6.47
CA GLU A 53 -6.24 13.73 -6.18
C GLU A 53 -4.70 13.72 -6.26
N GLU A 54 -4.13 14.58 -7.09
CA GLU A 54 -2.68 14.63 -7.29
C GLU A 54 -1.95 15.30 -6.13
N PRO A 55 -1.02 14.60 -5.45
CA PRO A 55 -0.21 15.21 -4.41
C PRO A 55 0.84 16.15 -4.98
N LYS A 56 1.27 17.14 -4.19
CA LYS A 56 2.28 18.13 -4.60
C LYS A 56 3.65 17.55 -4.95
N LEU A 57 4.00 16.37 -4.44
CA LEU A 57 5.28 15.71 -4.68
C LEU A 57 5.07 14.19 -4.83
N PRO A 58 5.87 13.51 -5.66
CA PRO A 58 5.80 12.06 -5.82
C PRO A 58 6.21 11.33 -4.54
N GLY A 59 5.77 10.08 -4.44
CA GLY A 59 6.01 9.23 -3.27
C GLY A 59 5.05 8.07 -3.20
N ILE A 60 5.18 7.28 -2.14
CA ILE A 60 4.30 6.15 -1.86
C ILE A 60 3.89 6.14 -0.39
N SER A 61 2.73 5.56 -0.12
CA SER A 61 2.22 5.32 1.22
C SER A 61 1.48 3.99 1.28
N TYR A 62 1.62 3.30 2.40
CA TYR A 62 0.89 2.09 2.74
C TYR A 62 0.30 2.21 4.14
N SER A 63 -0.95 1.80 4.29
CA SER A 63 -1.64 1.74 5.58
C SER A 63 -2.09 0.33 5.89
N PHE A 64 -1.90 -0.12 7.13
CA PHE A 64 -2.27 -1.47 7.59
C PHE A 64 -3.10 -1.38 8.87
N LYS A 65 -4.26 -2.04 8.87
CA LYS A 65 -5.17 -2.09 10.02
C LYS A 65 -6.00 -3.36 10.00
N ASN A 66 -5.94 -4.17 11.07
CA ASN A 66 -6.80 -5.32 11.30
C ASN A 66 -6.91 -6.30 10.10
N GLY A 67 -5.80 -6.60 9.42
CA GLY A 67 -5.78 -7.48 8.24
C GLY A 67 -6.22 -6.82 6.93
N TYR A 68 -6.52 -5.52 6.94
CA TYR A 68 -6.77 -4.71 5.75
C TYR A 68 -5.62 -3.76 5.45
N TRP A 69 -5.41 -3.52 4.17
CA TRP A 69 -4.37 -2.61 3.69
C TRP A 69 -4.91 -1.67 2.63
N GLU A 70 -4.24 -0.53 2.50
CA GLU A 70 -4.43 0.43 1.42
C GLU A 70 -3.07 0.95 0.95
N SER A 71 -2.91 1.19 -0.35
CA SER A 71 -1.77 1.88 -0.93
C SER A 71 -2.19 3.09 -1.76
N ALA A 72 -1.36 4.12 -1.68
CA ALA A 72 -1.42 5.32 -2.50
C ALA A 72 -0.02 5.55 -3.07
N GLN A 73 0.08 5.72 -4.39
CA GLN A 73 1.37 5.86 -5.08
C GLN A 73 1.25 6.97 -6.13
N TYR A 74 2.13 7.96 -6.05
CA TYR A 74 2.35 8.93 -7.11
C TYR A 74 3.78 8.77 -7.63
N ILE A 75 3.91 8.23 -8.83
CA ILE A 75 5.18 7.87 -9.45
C ILE A 75 5.37 8.74 -10.68
N VAL A 76 6.53 9.39 -10.76
CA VAL A 76 6.96 10.16 -11.94
C VAL A 76 8.20 9.50 -12.52
N MET A 77 8.19 9.23 -13.82
CA MET A 77 9.30 8.65 -14.57
C MET A 77 9.74 9.64 -15.65
N GLY A 78 11.01 10.06 -15.55
CA GLY A 78 11.61 10.91 -16.57
C GLY A 78 11.81 10.16 -17.90
N ASN A 79 11.64 10.87 -19.01
CA ASN A 79 11.94 10.35 -20.33
C ASN A 79 13.29 10.90 -20.81
N ASN A 80 14.33 10.06 -20.71
CA ASN A 80 15.71 10.45 -21.05
C ASN A 80 15.92 10.80 -22.54
N ARG A 81 14.98 10.44 -23.43
CA ARG A 81 15.04 10.81 -24.85
C ARG A 81 14.35 12.14 -25.12
N ASN A 82 13.24 12.40 -24.44
CA ASN A 82 12.50 13.65 -24.55
C ASN A 82 12.07 14.16 -23.17
N HIS A 83 12.83 15.09 -22.61
CA HIS A 83 12.58 15.68 -21.29
C HIS A 83 11.26 16.47 -21.20
N GLN A 84 10.61 16.80 -22.33
CA GLN A 84 9.31 17.48 -22.35
C GLN A 84 8.12 16.53 -22.04
N CYS A 85 8.36 15.22 -22.01
CA CYS A 85 7.31 14.21 -21.80
C CYS A 85 7.62 13.27 -20.62
N PRO A 86 7.63 13.76 -19.37
CA PRO A 86 7.67 12.87 -18.22
C PRO A 86 6.36 12.07 -18.12
N GLN A 87 6.46 10.80 -17.77
CA GLN A 87 5.28 9.98 -17.47
C GLN A 87 4.93 10.08 -15.99
N ALA A 88 3.65 10.16 -15.68
CA ALA A 88 3.13 10.21 -14.31
C ALA A 88 2.06 9.15 -14.10
N MET A 89 2.07 8.52 -12.93
CA MET A 89 1.06 7.55 -12.53
C MET A 89 0.59 7.80 -11.11
N LEU A 90 -0.73 7.86 -10.93
CA LEU A 90 -1.38 7.79 -9.63
C LEU A 90 -2.05 6.43 -9.52
N ILE A 91 -1.75 5.69 -8.46
CA ILE A 91 -2.30 4.36 -8.21
C ILE A 91 -2.86 4.33 -6.80
N TRP A 92 -4.14 3.98 -6.70
CA TRP A 92 -4.81 3.68 -5.44
C TRP A 92 -5.32 2.24 -5.46
N GLN A 93 -5.06 1.49 -4.39
CA GLN A 93 -5.59 0.15 -4.26
C GLN A 93 -5.70 -0.25 -2.80
N HIS A 94 -6.64 -1.14 -2.48
CA HIS A 94 -6.84 -1.63 -1.12
C HIS A 94 -7.36 -3.05 -1.12
N GLY A 95 -7.35 -3.69 0.04
CA GLY A 95 -7.92 -5.02 0.23
C GLY A 95 -7.48 -5.69 1.52
N LYS A 96 -7.32 -7.01 1.47
CA LYS A 96 -6.86 -7.82 2.62
C LYS A 96 -5.40 -8.16 2.49
N TYR A 97 -4.70 -8.25 3.61
CA TYR A 97 -3.33 -8.73 3.64
C TYR A 97 -3.16 -9.92 4.59
N ASN A 98 -2.14 -10.72 4.32
CA ASN A 98 -1.65 -11.74 5.23
C ASN A 98 -0.16 -11.53 5.44
N LEU A 99 0.27 -11.35 6.69
CA LEU A 99 1.67 -11.21 7.07
C LEU A 99 2.07 -12.38 7.95
N LYS A 100 3.05 -13.17 7.49
CA LYS A 100 3.57 -14.32 8.23
C LYS A 100 5.07 -14.42 8.03
N ARG A 101 5.83 -14.36 9.13
CA ARG A 101 7.31 -14.52 9.15
C ARG A 101 8.01 -13.61 8.13
N GLY A 102 7.67 -12.32 8.12
CA GLY A 102 8.25 -11.33 7.19
C GLY A 102 7.70 -11.37 5.76
N LYS A 103 6.90 -12.39 5.39
CA LYS A 103 6.24 -12.45 4.08
C LYS A 103 4.85 -11.82 4.14
N LEU A 104 4.67 -10.75 3.38
CA LEU A 104 3.43 -10.00 3.22
C LEU A 104 2.77 -10.33 1.88
N VAL A 105 1.53 -10.82 1.91
CA VAL A 105 0.72 -11.06 0.71
C VAL A 105 -0.40 -10.04 0.70
N LEU A 106 -0.45 -9.21 -0.35
CA LEU A 106 -1.46 -8.18 -0.57
C LEU A 106 -2.50 -8.67 -1.58
N ILE A 107 -3.74 -8.80 -1.13
CA ILE A 107 -4.88 -9.31 -1.90
C ILE A 107 -5.86 -8.16 -2.12
N PRO A 108 -5.84 -7.51 -3.30
CA PRO A 108 -6.70 -6.37 -3.55
C PRO A 108 -8.15 -6.74 -3.86
N ASN A 109 -9.05 -5.82 -3.55
CA ASN A 109 -10.45 -5.91 -3.96
C ASN A 109 -10.56 -5.73 -5.48
N ARG A 110 -11.18 -6.71 -6.17
CA ARG A 110 -11.14 -6.84 -7.63
C ARG A 110 -11.57 -5.62 -8.43
N ASN A 111 -12.56 -4.87 -7.94
CA ASN A 111 -13.21 -3.80 -8.70
C ASN A 111 -12.89 -2.39 -8.18
N ASP A 112 -12.10 -2.27 -7.11
CA ASP A 112 -11.93 -1.00 -6.41
C ASP A 112 -10.70 -0.22 -6.85
N GLY A 113 -9.58 -0.87 -7.15
CA GLY A 113 -8.36 -0.14 -7.48
C GLY A 113 -8.52 0.82 -8.66
N ARG A 114 -7.81 1.94 -8.61
CA ARG A 114 -7.83 3.01 -9.62
C ARG A 114 -6.41 3.38 -10.02
N GLN A 115 -6.25 3.67 -11.30
CA GLN A 115 -5.01 4.16 -11.87
C GLN A 115 -5.30 5.31 -12.82
N LEU A 116 -4.59 6.42 -12.65
CA LEU A 116 -4.49 7.51 -13.61
C LEU A 116 -3.09 7.50 -14.20
N ILE A 117 -2.97 7.47 -15.53
CA ILE A 117 -1.70 7.52 -16.25
C ILE A 117 -1.69 8.77 -17.11
N SER A 118 -0.64 9.58 -17.02
CA SER A 118 -0.36 10.64 -17.99
C SER A 118 0.94 10.35 -18.71
N ASP A 119 0.90 10.46 -20.04
CA ASP A 119 2.03 10.35 -20.94
C ASP A 119 1.91 11.46 -22.00
N PRO A 120 2.46 12.66 -21.75
CA PRO A 120 2.30 13.82 -22.62
C PRO A 120 2.71 13.59 -24.09
N CYS A 121 3.56 12.60 -24.35
CA CYS A 121 4.02 12.27 -25.69
C CYS A 121 3.04 11.39 -26.47
N LEU A 122 2.17 10.64 -25.79
CA LEU A 122 1.25 9.67 -26.41
C LEU A 122 -0.23 9.98 -26.13
N ASP A 123 -0.53 10.79 -25.12
CA ASP A 123 -1.89 10.99 -24.60
C ASP A 123 -2.59 12.25 -25.14
N ASN A 124 -1.91 13.05 -25.97
CA ASN A 124 -2.41 14.31 -26.52
C ASN A 124 -2.97 15.27 -25.44
N GLY A 125 -2.39 15.26 -24.24
CA GLY A 125 -2.78 16.09 -23.11
C GLY A 125 -4.00 15.56 -22.33
N LYS A 126 -4.41 14.31 -22.54
CA LYS A 126 -5.53 13.69 -21.82
C LYS A 126 -5.11 12.40 -21.12
N SER A 127 -4.98 12.47 -19.80
CA SER A 127 -4.62 11.32 -18.98
C SER A 127 -5.67 10.19 -19.04
N GLU A 128 -5.20 8.94 -18.99
CA GLU A 128 -6.03 7.74 -18.99
C GLU A 128 -6.40 7.35 -17.55
N TYR A 129 -7.70 7.33 -17.23
CA TYR A 129 -8.22 6.83 -15.96
C TYR A 129 -8.84 5.43 -16.13
N LYS A 130 -8.36 4.45 -15.36
CA LYS A 130 -8.83 3.06 -15.45
C LYS A 130 -8.88 2.36 -14.10
N ARG A 131 -9.55 1.22 -14.09
CA ARG A 131 -9.51 0.29 -12.95
C ARG A 131 -8.14 -0.38 -12.88
N PHE A 132 -7.70 -0.64 -11.65
CA PHE A 132 -6.43 -1.27 -11.36
C PHE A 132 -6.63 -2.47 -10.43
N HIS A 133 -5.94 -3.57 -10.72
CA HIS A 133 -5.99 -4.78 -9.92
C HIS A 133 -4.67 -5.53 -10.02
N ASN A 134 -3.80 -5.34 -9.03
CA ASN A 134 -2.51 -6.00 -8.95
C ASN A 134 -2.22 -6.50 -7.54
N GLY A 135 -2.20 -7.81 -7.33
CA GLY A 135 -1.76 -8.41 -6.07
C GLY A 135 -0.24 -8.37 -5.95
N GLU A 136 0.28 -8.22 -4.73
CA GLU A 136 1.72 -8.16 -4.48
C GLU A 136 2.12 -9.20 -3.42
N THR A 137 3.31 -9.77 -3.54
CA THR A 137 3.95 -10.55 -2.48
C THR A 137 5.28 -9.90 -2.16
N LEU A 138 5.45 -9.48 -0.90
CA LEU A 138 6.55 -8.64 -0.46
C LEU A 138 7.24 -9.27 0.76
N GLU A 139 8.52 -9.01 0.89
CA GLU A 139 9.28 -9.19 2.14
C GLU A 139 9.26 -7.88 2.92
N VAL A 140 9.04 -7.99 4.23
CA VAL A 140 8.89 -6.89 5.17
C VAL A 140 10.09 -6.82 6.09
N ASP A 141 10.75 -5.66 6.11
CA ASP A 141 11.77 -5.29 7.08
C ASP A 141 11.32 -4.01 7.80
N ILE A 142 11.08 -4.11 9.11
CA ILE A 142 10.72 -2.99 9.99
C ILE A 142 11.83 -2.81 11.01
N ARG A 143 12.41 -1.61 11.04
CA ARG A 143 13.50 -1.26 11.95
C ARG A 143 13.46 0.20 12.34
N PHE A 144 14.04 0.52 13.48
CA PHE A 144 14.22 1.91 13.88
C PHE A 144 15.38 2.53 13.08
N ASP A 145 15.11 3.66 12.44
CA ASP A 145 16.11 4.45 11.72
C ASP A 145 16.64 5.53 12.66
N GLY A 146 17.82 5.29 13.26
CA GLY A 146 18.41 6.20 14.24
C GLY A 146 18.82 7.56 13.67
N TYR A 147 19.02 7.67 12.36
CA TYR A 147 19.30 8.95 11.71
C TYR A 147 18.04 9.82 11.61
N PHE A 148 16.90 9.19 11.28
CA PHE A 148 15.60 9.85 11.19
C PHE A 148 14.84 9.92 12.53
N GLY A 149 15.27 9.15 13.53
CA GLY A 149 14.57 9.03 14.82
C GLY A 149 13.17 8.42 14.71
N ASN A 150 12.91 7.58 13.68
CA ASN A 150 11.58 7.03 13.42
C ASN A 150 11.64 5.58 12.92
N TRP A 151 10.54 4.84 13.07
CA TRP A 151 10.40 3.50 12.51
C TRP A 151 10.33 3.56 10.99
N LYS A 152 11.09 2.70 10.33
CA LYS A 152 11.21 2.58 8.88
C LYS A 152 10.68 1.24 8.42
N LEU A 153 9.86 1.28 7.37
CA LEU A 153 9.37 0.14 6.63
C LEU A 153 10.09 0.04 5.29
N VAL A 154 10.72 -1.10 5.06
CA VAL A 154 11.29 -1.48 3.78
C VAL A 154 10.50 -2.67 3.24
N LEU A 155 9.99 -2.51 2.02
CA LEU A 155 9.27 -3.54 1.29
C LEU A 155 10.10 -3.97 0.09
N VAL A 156 10.29 -5.28 -0.07
CA VAL A 156 11.02 -5.86 -1.19
C VAL A 156 10.09 -6.79 -1.95
N ASP A 157 10.02 -6.64 -3.26
CA ASP A 157 9.24 -7.56 -4.09
C ASP A 157 9.84 -8.98 -4.01
N TYR A 158 9.01 -9.96 -3.64
CA TYR A 158 9.47 -11.31 -3.32
C TYR A 158 10.03 -12.06 -4.54
N LEU A 159 9.55 -11.74 -5.76
CA LEU A 159 9.97 -12.45 -6.98
C LEU A 159 11.16 -11.76 -7.66
N THR A 160 11.16 -10.43 -7.69
CA THR A 160 12.14 -9.64 -8.42
C THR A 160 13.28 -9.12 -7.54
N GLY A 161 13.13 -9.16 -6.22
CA GLY A 161 14.09 -8.58 -5.27
C GLY A 161 14.14 -7.05 -5.31
N LYS A 162 13.27 -6.39 -6.09
CA LYS A 162 13.25 -4.93 -6.21
C LYS A 162 12.72 -4.30 -4.93
N LYS A 163 13.49 -3.38 -4.37
CA LYS A 163 13.08 -2.60 -3.21
C LYS A 163 12.11 -1.51 -3.64
N LYS A 164 11.00 -1.37 -2.93
CA LYS A 164 10.16 -0.18 -3.00
C LYS A 164 10.85 0.98 -2.29
N GLN A 165 10.37 2.20 -2.56
CA GLN A 165 10.84 3.38 -1.85
C GLN A 165 10.68 3.18 -0.33
N PRO A 166 11.70 3.51 0.50
CA PRO A 166 11.57 3.39 1.94
C PRO A 166 10.48 4.31 2.46
N MET A 167 9.80 3.87 3.50
CA MET A 167 8.74 4.62 4.16
C MET A 167 9.01 4.70 5.66
N TRP A 168 8.51 5.75 6.30
CA TRP A 168 8.59 5.94 7.75
C TRP A 168 7.19 6.00 8.34
N LEU A 169 7.08 5.61 9.60
CA LEU A 169 5.80 5.57 10.30
C LEU A 169 5.29 6.99 10.53
N THR A 170 4.14 7.32 9.94
CA THR A 170 3.46 8.61 10.09
C THR A 170 2.47 8.57 11.24
N SER A 171 1.70 7.48 11.37
CA SER A 171 0.67 7.33 12.40
C SER A 171 0.45 5.87 12.74
N ARG A 172 0.27 5.55 14.03
CA ARG A 172 -0.15 4.20 14.48
C ARG A 172 -1.64 3.95 14.23
N ASN A 173 -2.45 5.01 14.20
CA ASN A 173 -3.84 4.91 13.72
C ASN A 173 -3.84 5.06 12.20
N ALA A 174 -4.05 3.94 11.51
CA ALA A 174 -3.95 3.91 10.06
C ALA A 174 -5.02 4.79 9.39
N THR A 175 -4.56 5.65 8.48
CA THR A 175 -5.38 6.51 7.63
C THR A 175 -5.66 5.78 6.33
N MET A 176 -6.87 5.25 6.18
CA MET A 176 -7.33 4.52 4.98
C MET A 176 -8.83 4.71 4.82
N LEU A 177 -9.34 4.49 3.60
CA LEU A 177 -10.77 4.43 3.33
C LEU A 177 -11.42 3.20 4.00
N PRO A 178 -12.77 3.15 4.09
CA PRO A 178 -13.46 2.04 4.73
C PRO A 178 -13.11 0.66 4.15
N THR A 179 -12.94 -0.32 5.05
CA THR A 179 -12.56 -1.69 4.72
C THR A 179 -13.75 -2.47 4.16
N GLY A 180 -13.94 -2.46 2.84
CA GLY A 180 -15.05 -3.15 2.16
C GLY A 180 -15.02 -2.91 0.66
N THR A 181 -16.00 -3.39 -0.10
CA THR A 181 -16.11 -2.98 -1.51
C THR A 181 -16.61 -1.55 -1.55
N ILE A 182 -15.77 -0.62 -2.01
CA ILE A 182 -16.08 0.82 -1.99
C ILE A 182 -16.85 1.22 -3.25
N THR A 183 -16.49 0.65 -4.40
CA THR A 183 -17.08 1.05 -5.69
C THR A 183 -18.07 -0.01 -6.19
N SER A 184 -19.17 -0.16 -5.44
CA SER A 184 -20.24 -1.14 -5.71
C SER A 184 -21.47 -0.56 -6.42
N THR A 185 -21.55 0.75 -6.64
CA THR A 185 -22.76 1.33 -7.23
C THR A 185 -22.77 1.20 -8.75
N LYS A 186 -23.67 0.35 -9.26
CA LYS A 186 -24.20 0.46 -10.63
C LYS A 186 -24.55 1.93 -10.86
N ARG A 187 -23.87 2.59 -11.80
CA ARG A 187 -24.32 3.89 -12.31
C ARG A 187 -25.72 3.66 -12.90
N LYS A 188 -26.77 4.14 -12.23
CA LYS A 188 -28.04 4.37 -12.92
C LYS A 188 -27.75 5.54 -13.86
N TYR A 189 -27.65 5.26 -15.15
CA TYR A 189 -27.64 6.31 -16.16
C TYR A 189 -28.98 7.04 -16.03
N VAL A 190 -28.98 8.21 -15.39
CA VAL A 190 -30.10 9.14 -15.51
C VAL A 190 -29.93 9.78 -16.87
N LYS A 191 -30.78 9.37 -17.82
CA LYS A 191 -30.89 10.04 -19.11
C LYS A 191 -31.27 11.49 -18.82
N LYS A 192 -30.44 12.42 -19.25
CA LYS A 192 -30.75 13.85 -19.17
C LYS A 192 -31.87 14.09 -20.17
N GLU A 193 -33.07 14.40 -19.68
CA GLU A 193 -34.17 14.95 -20.47
C GLU A 193 -33.85 16.39 -20.90
#